data_AF-A0A3A5VUE9-F1
#
_entry.id   AF-A0A3A5VUE9-F1
#
_cell.length_a   1.000
_cell.length_b   1.000
_cell.length_c   1.000
_cell.angle_alpha   90.00
_cell.angle_beta   90.00
_cell.angle_gamma   90.00
#
_symmetry.space_group_name_H-M   'P 1'
#
loop_
_entity.id
_entity.type
_entity.pdbx_description
1 polymer ?
#
loop_
_entity_poly.entity_id
_entity_poly.type
_entity_poly.pdbx_seq_one_letter_code
_entity_poly.pdbx_strand_id
1 'polypeptide(L)' 'LKPRPLRGVVSEGMMLAADDGNGKVCLVSIDGDIGSGSLVR' A
#
# COMPACT_ATOMS: atom_id res chain seq x y z
N LEU A 1 4.01 -7.54 8.31
CA LEU A 1 3.52 -8.41 7.22
C LEU A 1 4.65 -9.32 6.78
N LYS A 2 4.36 -10.56 6.36
CA LYS A 2 5.40 -11.48 5.87
C LYS A 2 5.58 -11.30 4.36
N PRO A 3 6.80 -11.28 3.82
CA PRO A 3 7.03 -11.23 2.38
C PRO A 3 6.32 -12.38 1.66
N ARG A 4 5.83 -12.13 0.44
CA ARG A 4 5.13 -13.16 -0.35
C ARG A 4 5.61 -13.15 -1.81
N PRO A 5 5.91 -14.31 -2.40
CA PRO A 5 6.24 -14.41 -3.81
C PRO A 5 4.99 -14.16 -4.66
N LEU A 6 5.09 -13.24 -5.61
CA LEU A 6 4.09 -12.90 -6.60
C LEU A 6 4.72 -13.07 -7.99
N ARG A 7 4.35 -14.14 -8.69
CA ARG A 7 4.87 -14.45 -10.05
C ARG A 7 6.41 -14.43 -10.15
N GLY A 8 7.11 -14.96 -9.15
CA GLY A 8 8.57 -15.01 -9.12
C GLY A 8 9.27 -13.76 -8.55
N VAL A 9 8.52 -12.71 -8.21
CA VAL A 9 9.04 -11.53 -7.50
C VAL A 9 8.62 -11.58 -6.02
N VAL A 10 9.53 -11.34 -5.09
CA VAL A 10 9.19 -11.28 -3.67
C VAL A 10 8.70 -9.88 -3.33
N SER A 11 7.47 -9.77 -2.81
CA SER A 11 6.92 -8.51 -2.30
C SER A 11 7.27 -8.36 -0.82
N GLU A 12 8.11 -7.38 -0.49
CA GLU A 12 8.58 -7.09 0.88
C GLU A 12 7.55 -6.30 1.72
N GLY A 13 6.48 -5.82 1.09
CA GLY A 13 5.44 -5.03 1.75
C GLY A 13 4.08 -5.16 1.07
N MET A 14 3.10 -4.43 1.60
CA MET A 14 1.78 -4.24 0.97
C MET A 14 1.49 -2.74 0.87
N MET A 15 0.90 -2.32 -0.24
CA MET A 15 0.38 -0.96 -0.39
C MET A 15 -1.00 -0.85 0.26
N LEU A 16 -1.25 0.25 0.97
CA LEU A 16 -2.56 0.54 1.54
C LEU A 16 -3.45 1.17 0.47
N ALA A 17 -4.63 0.58 0.29
CA ALA A 17 -5.59 1.04 -0.68
C ALA A 17 -7.02 0.77 -0.19
N ALA A 18 -7.96 1.58 -0.67
CA ALA A 18 -9.38 1.43 -0.41
C ALA A 18 -10.11 0.99 -1.68
N ASP A 19 -11.16 0.18 -1.52
CA ASP A 19 -12.08 -0.16 -2.60
C ASP A 19 -13.06 1.00 -2.80
N ASP A 20 -13.31 1.41 -4.04
CA ASP A 20 -14.27 2.46 -4.39
C ASP A 20 -15.72 1.95 -4.53
N GLY A 21 -15.96 0.66 -4.25
CA GLY A 21 -17.26 0.01 -4.36
C GLY A 21 -17.62 -0.43 -5.78
N ASN A 22 -16.82 -0.08 -6.79
CA ASN A 22 -17.00 -0.47 -8.19
C ASN A 22 -15.91 -1.46 -8.65
N GLY A 23 -15.18 -2.06 -7.70
CA GLY A 23 -14.10 -3.00 -7.99
C GLY A 23 -12.78 -2.34 -8.39
N LYS A 24 -12.65 -1.02 -8.22
CA LYS A 24 -11.39 -0.31 -8.39
C LYS A 24 -10.75 -0.05 -7.03
N VAL A 25 -9.45 -0.29 -6.98
CA VAL A 25 -8.63 -0.09 -5.80
C VAL A 25 -7.91 1.26 -5.93
N CYS A 26 -8.12 2.14 -4.94
CA CYS A 26 -7.57 3.49 -4.90
C CYS A 26 -6.48 3.58 -3.83
N LEU A 27 -5.30 4.08 -4.20
CA LEU A 27 -4.17 4.27 -3.27
C LEU A 27 -4.54 5.31 -2.20
N VAL A 28 -4.30 4.96 -0.94
CA VAL A 28 -4.40 5.93 0.16
C VAL A 28 -3.28 6.95 -0.02
N SER A 29 -3.66 8.23 -0.11
CA SER A 29 -2.74 9.34 -0.26
C SER A 29 -2.82 10.24 0.97
N ILE A 30 -1.72 10.92 1.29
CA ILE A 30 -1.65 11.92 2.36
C ILE A 30 -2.09 13.29 1.84
N ASP A 31 -2.62 14.12 2.73
CA ASP A 31 -2.82 15.55 2.46
C ASP A 31 -1.59 16.32 2.95
N GLY A 32 -0.64 16.59 2.05
CA GLY A 32 0.61 17.31 2.34
C GLY A 32 1.88 16.47 2.20
N ASP A 33 2.99 16.96 2.79
CA ASP A 33 4.29 16.29 2.75
C ASP A 33 4.49 15.38 3.96
N ILE A 34 5.08 14.20 3.75
CA ILE A 34 5.49 13.29 4.81
C ILE A 34 6.91 12.79 4.57
N GLY A 35 7.66 12.57 5.64
CA GLY A 35 8.98 11.96 5.56
C GLY A 35 8.91 10.49 5.14
N SER A 36 9.92 10.03 4.41
CA SER A 36 10.09 8.60 4.15
C SER A 36 10.19 7.82 5.47
N GLY A 37 9.42 6.75 5.60
CA GLY A 37 9.39 5.91 6.81
C GLY A 37 8.48 6.42 7.93
N SER A 38 7.72 7.48 7.71
CA SER A 38 6.70 7.92 8.69
C SER A 38 5.66 6.83 8.94
N LEU A 39 5.34 6.62 10.21
CA LEU A 39 4.40 5.58 10.66
C LEU A 39 2.97 6.09 10.65
N VAL A 40 2.08 5.34 10.01
CA VAL A 40 0.63 5.51 10.13
C VAL A 40 0.20 4.95 11.49
N ARG A 41 -0.58 5.72 12.26
CA ARG A 41 -1.14 5.32 13.57
C ARG A 41 -2.65 5.17 13.49
#